data_AF-A0AAP4EAY7-F1
#
_entry.id   AF-A0AAP4EAY7-F1
#
_cell.length_a   1.000
_cell.length_b   1.000
_cell.length_c   1.000
_cell.angle_alpha   90.00
_cell.angle_beta   90.00
_cell.angle_gamma   90.00
#
_symmetry.space_group_name_H-M   'P 1'
#
loop_
_entity.id
_entity.type
_entity.pdbx_description
1 polymer ?
#
loop_
_entity_poly.entity_id
_entity_poly.type
_entity_poly.pdbx_seq_one_letter_code
_entity_poly.pdbx_strand_id
1 'polypeptide(L)'
;MGYSTDYSLSMTPDLSEVREEIEDSDFAYAFEDSCKWYDHETDMRVFSKRFPDVLFELSGEGEEAGDVWRKYFCDGKMQSCPGKITFEPFDESKLR
;
A
#
# COMPACT_ATOMS: atom_id res chain seq x y z
N MET A 1 17.93 -14.76 -3.80
CA MET A 1 17.49 -13.69 -4.71
C MET A 1 16.34 -12.99 -4.00
N GLY A 2 16.45 -11.69 -3.75
CA GLY A 2 15.40 -10.94 -3.06
C GLY A 2 14.53 -10.26 -4.12
N TYR A 3 13.22 -10.49 -4.05
CA TYR A 3 12.25 -9.75 -4.84
C TYR A 3 12.23 -8.29 -4.35
N SER A 4 12.21 -7.34 -5.27
CA SER A 4 11.95 -5.93 -4.96
C SER A 4 10.46 -5.67 -5.14
N THR A 5 9.85 -4.98 -4.20
CA THR A 5 8.47 -4.49 -4.33
C THR A 5 8.55 -2.99 -4.16
N ASP A 6 7.99 -2.26 -5.11
CA ASP A 6 7.86 -0.82 -5.04
C ASP A 6 6.64 -0.50 -4.16
N TYR A 7 6.85 0.25 -3.09
CA TYR A 7 5.80 0.60 -2.14
C TYR A 7 5.36 2.04 -2.35
N SER A 8 4.08 2.32 -2.14
CA SER A 8 3.55 3.69 -2.12
C SER A 8 2.53 3.82 -1.01
N LEU A 9 2.85 4.66 -0.02
CA LEU A 9 1.96 4.96 1.11
C LEU A 9 1.26 6.30 0.89
N SER A 10 -0.06 6.31 1.06
CA SER A 10 -0.89 7.51 1.11
C SER A 10 -1.85 7.47 2.30
N MET A 11 -2.39 8.62 2.68
CA MET A 11 -3.30 8.74 3.83
C MET A 11 -4.48 9.67 3.55
N THR A 12 -5.58 9.46 4.28
CA THR A 12 -6.78 10.29 4.20
C THR A 12 -7.39 10.47 5.60
N PRO A 13 -7.54 11.70 6.11
CA PRO A 13 -7.09 12.97 5.52
C PRO A 13 -5.55 13.06 5.43
N ASP A 14 -5.05 13.88 4.51
CA ASP A 14 -3.62 14.17 4.40
C ASP A 14 -3.22 15.17 5.49
N LEU A 15 -2.49 14.69 6.51
CA LEU A 15 -2.09 15.46 7.68
C LEU A 15 -0.57 15.45 7.81
N SER A 16 0.08 16.61 7.65
CA SER A 16 1.54 16.72 7.74
C SER A 16 2.09 16.23 9.09
N GLU A 17 1.35 16.45 10.18
CA GLU A 17 1.69 15.99 11.52
C GLU A 17 1.83 14.46 11.59
N VAL A 18 0.96 13.73 10.91
CA VAL A 18 1.01 12.26 10.85
C VAL A 18 2.21 11.80 10.05
N ARG A 19 2.56 12.53 8.99
CA ARG A 19 3.73 12.23 8.16
C ARG A 19 5.03 12.44 8.94
N GLU A 20 5.16 13.57 9.62
CA GLU A 20 6.32 13.88 10.47
C GLU A 20 6.50 12.81 11.57
N GLU A 21 5.41 12.35 12.18
CA GLU A 21 5.44 11.28 13.19
C GLU A 21 5.87 9.91 12.61
N ILE A 22 5.50 9.60 11.35
CA ILE A 22 5.99 8.38 10.69
C ILE A 22 7.49 8.49 10.43
N GLU A 23 7.95 9.65 9.91
CA GLU A 23 9.35 9.90 9.58
C GLU A 23 10.27 9.90 10.81
N ASP A 24 9.79 10.34 11.98
CA ASP A 24 10.54 10.30 13.25
C ASP A 24 10.45 8.93 13.96
N SER A 25 9.56 8.05 13.51
CA SER A 25 9.36 6.73 14.11
C SER A 25 10.22 5.63 13.47
N ASP A 26 10.22 4.46 14.11
CA ASP A 26 10.79 3.23 13.52
C ASP A 26 10.13 2.83 12.18
N PHE A 27 9.08 3.51 11.71
CA PHE A 27 8.37 3.26 10.45
C PHE A 27 8.81 4.18 9.31
N ALA A 28 9.89 4.95 9.46
CA ALA A 28 10.36 5.89 8.43
C ALA A 28 10.57 5.23 7.04
N TYR A 29 10.93 3.94 7.01
CA TYR A 29 11.07 3.16 5.77
C TYR A 29 9.74 3.00 4.99
N ALA A 30 8.59 3.34 5.57
CA ALA A 30 7.29 3.27 4.91
C ALA A 30 7.17 4.25 3.72
N PHE A 31 8.05 5.25 3.66
CA PHE A 31 8.17 6.20 2.56
C PHE A 31 9.38 5.93 1.65
N GLU A 32 10.15 4.89 1.90
CA GLU A 32 11.26 4.50 1.02
C GLU A 32 10.73 3.71 -0.18
N ASP A 33 11.17 4.10 -1.38
CA ASP A 33 10.71 3.57 -2.68
C ASP A 33 10.98 2.05 -2.82
N SER A 34 12.04 1.54 -2.18
CA SER A 34 12.42 0.12 -2.23
C SER A 34 12.93 -0.39 -0.88
N CYS A 35 12.08 -1.12 -0.14
CA CYS A 35 12.48 -1.77 1.10
C CYS A 35 11.91 -3.19 1.20
N LYS A 36 12.65 -4.11 1.80
CA LYS A 36 12.13 -5.44 2.16
C LYS A 36 11.30 -5.33 3.43
N TRP A 37 10.08 -4.82 3.30
CA TRP A 37 9.20 -4.58 4.42
C TRP A 37 8.27 -5.79 4.65
N TYR A 38 8.81 -6.89 5.18
CA TYR A 38 8.02 -8.11 5.42
C TYR A 38 6.94 -7.94 6.50
N ASP A 39 7.18 -7.05 7.46
CA ASP A 39 6.30 -6.80 8.61
C ASP A 39 5.29 -5.66 8.41
N HIS A 40 5.16 -5.12 7.19
CA HIS A 40 4.30 -3.97 6.89
C HIS A 40 2.86 -4.10 7.37
N GLU A 41 2.29 -5.30 7.35
CA GLU A 41 0.94 -5.52 7.86
C GLU A 41 0.83 -5.33 9.37
N THR A 42 1.84 -5.77 10.13
CA THR A 42 1.89 -5.64 11.58
C THR A 42 2.15 -4.19 11.95
N ASP A 43 3.14 -3.58 11.31
CA ASP A 43 3.59 -2.22 11.53
C ASP A 43 2.48 -1.20 11.28
N MET A 44 1.82 -1.29 10.12
CA MET A 44 0.73 -0.38 9.76
C MET A 44 -0.53 -0.57 10.62
N ARG A 45 -0.76 -1.77 11.17
CA ARG A 45 -1.83 -1.97 12.18
C ARG A 45 -1.49 -1.32 13.51
N VAL A 46 -0.24 -1.41 13.96
CA VAL A 46 0.19 -0.72 15.19
C VAL A 46 0.11 0.78 14.99
N PHE A 47 0.55 1.27 13.83
CA PHE A 47 0.55 2.67 13.48
C PHE A 47 -0.87 3.25 13.37
N SER A 48 -1.76 2.57 12.66
CA SER A 48 -3.17 3.02 12.51
C SER A 48 -3.96 3.07 13.82
N LYS A 49 -3.49 2.45 14.91
CA LYS A 49 -4.08 2.64 16.25
C LYS A 49 -3.70 3.97 16.89
N ARG A 50 -2.56 4.56 16.52
CA ARG A 50 -2.15 5.89 17.00
C ARG A 50 -3.00 6.99 16.36
N PHE A 51 -3.43 6.75 15.11
CA PHE A 51 -4.26 7.66 14.33
C PHE A 51 -5.55 6.95 13.86
N PRO A 52 -6.49 6.66 14.78
CA PRO A 52 -7.66 5.83 14.47
C PRO A 52 -8.60 6.46 13.42
N ASP A 53 -8.59 7.78 13.30
CA ASP A 53 -9.41 8.54 12.33
C ASP A 53 -8.72 8.74 10.97
N VAL A 54 -7.50 8.20 10.79
CA VAL A 54 -6.74 8.28 9.53
C VAL A 54 -6.79 6.93 8.83
N LEU A 55 -7.17 6.97 7.55
CA LEU A 55 -7.08 5.83 6.65
C LEU A 55 -5.72 5.85 5.96
N PHE A 56 -4.95 4.78 6.11
CA PHE A 56 -3.70 4.57 5.39
C PHE A 56 -3.91 3.61 4.23
N GLU A 57 -3.51 3.99 3.02
CA GLU A 57 -3.49 3.13 1.83
C GLU A 57 -2.03 2.85 1.46
N LEU A 58 -1.62 1.58 1.60
CA LEU A 58 -0.34 1.07 1.15
C LEU A 58 -0.55 0.29 -0.15
N SER A 59 0.03 0.77 -1.24
CA SER A 59 0.10 0.04 -2.49
C SER A 59 1.46 -0.64 -2.63
N GLY A 60 1.47 -1.81 -3.26
CA GLY A 60 2.70 -2.48 -3.64
C GLY A 60 2.61 -3.04 -5.05
N GLU A 61 3.71 -2.89 -5.79
CA GLU A 61 3.90 -3.47 -7.13
C GLU A 61 5.16 -4.34 -7.11
N GLY A 62 4.99 -5.65 -7.31
CA GLY A 62 6.10 -6.59 -7.45
C GLY A 62 6.60 -6.70 -8.89
N GLU A 63 7.67 -7.47 -9.08
CA GLU A 63 8.32 -7.66 -10.38
C GLU A 63 7.49 -8.47 -11.40
N GLU A 64 6.46 -9.19 -10.93
CA GLU A 64 5.61 -10.03 -11.78
C GLU A 64 4.35 -9.29 -12.26
N ALA A 65 4.01 -9.45 -13.54
CA ALA A 65 2.81 -8.85 -14.12
C ALA A 65 1.55 -9.32 -13.38
N GLY A 66 0.88 -8.40 -12.69
CA GLY A 66 -0.30 -8.68 -11.89
C GLY A 66 -0.04 -8.79 -10.39
N ASP A 67 1.22 -8.71 -9.93
CA ASP A 67 1.57 -8.56 -8.52
C ASP A 67 1.39 -7.11 -8.05
N VAL A 68 0.20 -6.57 -8.31
CA VAL A 68 -0.24 -5.27 -7.85
C VAL A 68 -1.27 -5.48 -6.75
N TRP A 69 -1.11 -4.79 -5.64
CA TRP A 69 -2.03 -4.91 -4.51
C TRP A 69 -2.17 -3.59 -3.78
N ARG A 70 -3.28 -3.44 -3.07
CA ARG A 70 -3.49 -2.36 -2.11
C ARG A 70 -3.89 -2.94 -0.75
N LYS A 71 -3.44 -2.30 0.31
CA LYS A 71 -3.84 -2.61 1.68
C LYS A 71 -4.29 -1.33 2.37
N TYR A 72 -5.41 -1.42 3.06
CA TYR A 72 -5.99 -0.30 3.81
C TYR A 72 -5.85 -0.58 5.30
N PHE A 73 -5.43 0.42 6.07
CA PHE A 73 -5.26 0.33 7.52
C PHE A 73 -5.97 1.49 8.21
N CYS A 74 -6.76 1.18 9.24
CA CYS A 74 -7.50 2.17 10.02
C CYS A 74 -7.86 1.55 11.37
N ASP A 75 -7.58 2.25 12.48
CA ASP A 75 -7.95 1.80 13.83
C ASP A 75 -7.48 0.37 14.15
N GLY A 76 -6.26 0.01 13.72
CA GLY A 76 -5.67 -1.31 13.89
C GLY A 76 -6.29 -2.43 13.06
N LYS A 77 -7.24 -2.12 12.18
CA LYS A 77 -7.84 -3.05 11.22
C LYS A 77 -7.07 -2.98 9.90
N MET A 78 -7.18 -4.05 9.12
CA MET A 78 -6.56 -4.13 7.79
C MET A 78 -7.53 -4.77 6.79
N GLN A 79 -7.55 -4.22 5.58
CA GLN A 79 -8.18 -4.83 4.42
C GLN A 79 -7.11 -5.05 3.33
N SER A 80 -7.02 -6.28 2.82
CA SER A 80 -6.17 -6.61 1.67
C SER A 80 -7.00 -6.64 0.38
N CYS A 81 -6.53 -5.92 -0.64
CA CYS A 81 -7.15 -5.77 -1.95
C CYS A 81 -6.14 -6.17 -3.03
N PRO A 82 -6.05 -7.46 -3.40
CA PRO A 82 -5.23 -7.88 -4.53
C PRO A 82 -5.79 -7.27 -5.81
N GLY A 83 -4.90 -6.75 -6.66
CA GLY A 83 -5.23 -6.25 -7.97
C GLY A 83 -5.73 -7.36 -8.86
N LYS A 84 -6.70 -7.03 -9.71
CA LYS A 84 -7.27 -7.96 -10.69
C LYS A 84 -7.16 -7.36 -12.07
N ILE A 85 -6.35 -7.96 -12.92
CA ILE A 85 -6.29 -7.62 -14.34
C ILE A 85 -7.51 -8.27 -15.01
N THR A 86 -8.35 -7.45 -15.64
CA THR A 86 -9.52 -7.93 -16.38
C THR A 86 -9.45 -7.42 -17.82
N PHE A 87 -9.81 -8.29 -18.76
CA PHE A 87 -9.93 -7.93 -20.17
C PHE A 87 -11.40 -7.75 -20.51
N GLU A 88 -11.71 -6.74 -21.33
CA GLU A 88 -13.03 -6.61 -21.92
C GLU A 88 -13.36 -7.85 -22.77
N PRO A 89 -14.64 -8.21 -22.91
CA PRO A 89 -15.04 -9.26 -23.84
C PRO A 89 -14.59 -8.91 -25.27
N PHE A 90 -14.27 -9.94 -26.05
CA PHE A 90 -13.90 -9.78 -27.45
C PHE A 90 -15.01 -9.08 -28.24
N ASP A 91 -14.62 -8.09 -29.03
CA ASP A 91 -15.51 -7.29 -29.88
C ASP A 91 -14.96 -7.27 -31.32
N GLU A 92 -15.58 -8.06 -32.19
CA GLU A 92 -15.20 -8.18 -33.60
C GLU A 92 -15.31 -6.83 -34.34
N SER A 93 -16.21 -5.94 -33.92
CA SER A 93 -16.39 -4.63 -34.56
C SER A 93 -15.22 -3.67 -34.33
N LYS A 94 -14.36 -3.95 -33.34
CA LYS A 94 -13.15 -3.20 -33.03
C LYS A 94 -11.91 -3.70 -33.80
N LEU A 95 -12.03 -4.79 -34.57
CA LEU A 95 -10.95 -5.24 -35.45
C LEU A 95 -10.75 -4.22 -36.58
N ARG A 96 -9.52 -3.69 -36.71
CA ARG A 96 -9.11 -2.76 -37.76
C ARG A 96 -8.35 -3.47 -38.87
#